data_AF-A0A7V6M5C6-F1
#
_entry.id   AF-A0A7V6M5C6-F1
#
_cell.length_a   1.000
_cell.length_b   1.000
_cell.length_c   1.000
_cell.angle_alpha   90.00
_cell.angle_beta   90.00
_cell.angle_gamma   90.00
#
_symmetry.space_group_name_H-M   'P 1'
#
loop_
_entity.id
_entity.type
_entity.pdbx_description
1 polymer ?
#
loop_
_entity_poly.entity_id
_entity_poly.type
_entity_poly.pdbx_seq_one_letter_code
_entity_poly.pdbx_strand_id
1 'polypeptide(L)'
;MPIKINYELNGGVWAPKDEVKEAFYTDLYHFVNERYDTELKSMPLADFINSEPYIIGNLVGKYYLKEEVGGKIEDQPTDYFVGYCYQNNKYRELLNHLIEFFALWRIIEGCMEKHADDFFASAWASLVDTAKFFKYTTVEDLENSPESPTVRVERILTRLQNCPGVYHPPLEVNPNENLRLAKPRRKGYEFVGWYDNPEFKGEPVRYISKDLKTEPTYYARWATHTIFHSNDGYATFDDLYGDFLKDLSQFVGEVVTKDIDRDKEHGPISDFCKVTYRHKGKLEEFFSVTEYHKKWWWLIEYIRSVQKGDPEKLKFFEYKDGKFGSEPHIRWELNSLFTSRFHLVWPKTADYSGVGIKEKLADSTNSQIIKVRYIVGEKVTFPEVTRPGYTFAGWYDNPQGLCKEITEITDDTYASKTLYAKWVK
;
A
#
# COMPACT_ATOMS: atom_id res chain seq x y z
N MET A 1 -18.08 41.86 -3.40
CA MET A 1 -17.89 40.78 -2.40
C MET A 1 -17.05 39.71 -3.06
N PRO A 2 -16.10 39.07 -2.36
CA PRO A 2 -15.37 37.95 -2.92
C PRO A 2 -16.34 36.82 -3.27
N ILE A 3 -16.20 36.22 -4.46
CA ILE A 3 -17.02 35.10 -4.91
C ILE A 3 -16.60 33.88 -4.09
N LYS A 4 -17.53 33.31 -3.33
CA LYS A 4 -17.25 32.10 -2.55
C LYS A 4 -17.24 30.86 -3.42
N ILE A 5 -16.44 29.87 -3.01
CA ILE A 5 -16.37 28.55 -3.66
C ILE A 5 -16.85 27.51 -2.65
N ASN A 6 -17.77 26.66 -3.10
CA ASN A 6 -18.32 25.57 -2.30
C ASN A 6 -17.76 24.23 -2.77
N TYR A 7 -17.58 23.30 -1.81
CA TYR A 7 -17.02 21.98 -2.06
C TYR A 7 -17.85 20.90 -1.40
N GLU A 8 -18.36 19.98 -2.21
CA GLU A 8 -19.06 18.78 -1.77
C GLU A 8 -18.10 17.60 -1.86
N LEU A 9 -17.53 17.21 -0.73
CA LEU A 9 -16.51 16.15 -0.67
C LEU A 9 -17.08 14.75 -0.90
N ASN A 10 -18.41 14.58 -0.87
CA ASN A 10 -19.10 13.32 -1.08
C ASN A 10 -18.47 12.16 -0.26
N GLY A 11 -18.34 12.39 1.05
CA GLY A 11 -17.75 11.45 2.00
C GLY A 11 -16.21 11.45 2.08
N GLY A 12 -15.52 12.27 1.30
CA GLY A 12 -14.07 12.49 1.41
C GLY A 12 -13.66 13.51 2.48
N VAL A 13 -12.35 13.61 2.68
CA VAL A 13 -11.63 14.57 3.55
C VAL A 13 -10.44 15.14 2.78
N TRP A 14 -9.83 16.22 3.21
CA TRP A 14 -8.59 16.73 2.60
C TRP A 14 -7.38 15.86 3.04
N ALA A 15 -6.37 15.65 2.17
CA ALA A 15 -5.27 14.66 2.31
C ALA A 15 -4.13 15.05 3.33
N PRO A 16 -3.01 14.31 3.51
CA PRO A 16 -1.98 14.59 4.54
C PRO A 16 -0.62 15.13 4.01
N LYS A 17 0.18 15.73 4.90
CA LYS A 17 1.52 16.34 4.69
C LYS A 17 2.54 15.49 3.90
N ASP A 18 2.47 14.16 4.02
CA ASP A 18 3.37 13.25 3.30
C ASP A 18 3.18 13.28 1.77
N GLU A 19 1.96 13.53 1.29
CA GLU A 19 1.71 13.65 -0.15
C GLU A 19 2.25 14.98 -0.69
N VAL A 20 2.25 16.03 0.14
CA VAL A 20 2.86 17.32 -0.20
C VAL A 20 4.38 17.21 -0.24
N LYS A 21 4.98 16.47 0.71
CA LYS A 21 6.39 16.11 0.70
C LYS A 21 6.77 15.41 -0.60
N GLU A 22 6.03 14.37 -0.98
CA GLU A 22 6.29 13.59 -2.20
C GLU A 22 6.20 14.45 -3.46
N ALA A 23 5.16 15.28 -3.57
CA ALA A 23 4.98 16.19 -4.72
C ALA A 23 6.07 17.27 -4.79
N PHE A 24 6.38 17.92 -3.67
CA PHE A 24 7.40 18.97 -3.60
C PHE A 24 8.78 18.44 -3.97
N TYR A 25 9.19 17.28 -3.42
CA TYR A 25 10.48 16.67 -3.74
C TYR A 25 10.55 16.10 -5.15
N THR A 26 9.45 15.58 -5.68
CA THR A 26 9.42 15.16 -7.09
C THR A 26 9.65 16.34 -8.02
N ASP A 27 8.99 17.47 -7.77
CA ASP A 27 9.19 18.70 -8.55
C ASP A 27 10.63 19.23 -8.41
N LEU A 28 11.20 19.22 -7.20
CA LEU A 28 12.59 19.64 -6.96
C LEU A 28 13.59 18.73 -7.69
N TYR A 29 13.37 17.41 -7.61
CA TYR A 29 14.22 16.41 -8.26
C TYR A 29 14.27 16.63 -9.78
N HIS A 30 13.11 16.77 -10.41
CA HIS A 30 13.02 17.01 -11.85
C HIS A 30 13.57 18.39 -12.23
N PHE A 31 13.24 19.43 -11.47
CA PHE A 31 13.76 20.77 -11.70
C PHE A 31 15.29 20.78 -11.80
N VAL A 32 15.96 20.13 -10.85
CA VAL A 32 17.43 20.06 -10.81
C VAL A 32 17.98 19.20 -11.95
N ASN A 33 17.46 17.99 -12.14
CA ASN A 33 18.01 17.06 -13.14
C ASN A 33 17.79 17.51 -14.59
N GLU A 34 16.75 18.31 -14.86
CA GLU A 34 16.50 18.88 -16.18
C GLU A 34 17.41 20.07 -16.52
N ARG A 35 17.86 20.82 -15.52
CA ARG A 35 18.56 22.10 -15.70
C ARG A 35 20.05 22.04 -15.42
N TYR A 36 20.48 21.08 -14.61
CA TYR A 36 21.85 20.98 -14.14
C TYR A 36 22.40 19.57 -14.33
N ASP A 37 23.70 19.49 -14.60
CA ASP A 37 24.41 18.23 -14.56
C ASP A 37 24.93 17.99 -13.14
N THR A 38 24.29 17.05 -12.44
CA THR A 38 24.49 16.84 -10.99
C THR A 38 24.55 15.36 -10.65
N GLU A 39 25.14 15.07 -9.49
CA GLU A 39 25.18 13.72 -8.90
C GLU A 39 23.77 13.18 -8.59
N LEU A 40 22.74 14.04 -8.52
CA LEU A 40 21.35 13.60 -8.34
C LEU A 40 20.86 12.69 -9.49
N LYS A 41 21.44 12.79 -10.69
CA LYS A 41 21.04 11.98 -11.85
C LYS A 41 21.30 10.48 -11.64
N SER A 42 22.25 10.11 -10.79
CA SER A 42 22.53 8.71 -10.46
C SER A 42 21.69 8.18 -9.29
N MET A 43 20.93 9.06 -8.62
CA MET A 43 20.10 8.70 -7.47
C MET A 43 18.64 8.44 -7.91
N PRO A 44 18.05 7.28 -7.57
CA PRO A 44 16.63 7.05 -7.79
C PRO A 44 15.75 8.08 -7.07
N LEU A 45 14.63 8.49 -7.70
CA LEU A 45 13.69 9.46 -7.12
C LEU A 45 13.18 9.03 -5.73
N ALA A 46 12.87 7.75 -5.56
CA ALA A 46 12.40 7.22 -4.28
C ALA A 46 13.46 7.36 -3.16
N ASP A 47 14.74 7.20 -3.50
CA ASP A 47 15.83 7.36 -2.53
C ASP A 47 16.02 8.84 -2.17
N PHE A 48 15.89 9.73 -3.15
CA PHE A 48 15.94 11.19 -2.91
C PHE A 48 14.81 11.65 -1.98
N ILE A 49 13.56 11.23 -2.25
CA ILE A 49 12.39 11.59 -1.43
C ILE A 49 12.54 11.15 0.02
N ASN A 50 13.20 10.01 0.27
CA ASN A 50 13.41 9.43 1.59
C ASN A 50 14.76 9.80 2.23
N SER A 51 15.53 10.69 1.62
CA SER A 51 16.85 11.09 2.12
C SER A 51 16.76 11.97 3.36
N GLU A 52 17.79 11.89 4.20
CA GLU A 52 17.92 12.75 5.37
C GLU A 52 18.04 14.23 4.99
N PRO A 53 17.52 15.18 5.80
CA PRO A 53 17.51 16.61 5.47
C PRO A 53 18.85 17.18 5.01
N TYR A 54 19.94 16.81 5.68
CA TYR A 54 21.30 17.23 5.33
C TYR A 54 21.79 16.63 4.01
N ILE A 55 21.37 15.42 3.67
CA ILE A 55 21.69 14.79 2.38
C ILE A 55 21.01 15.56 1.25
N ILE A 56 19.72 15.89 1.40
CA ILE A 56 18.97 16.69 0.44
C ILE A 56 19.62 18.07 0.28
N GLY A 57 19.94 18.75 1.39
CA GLY A 57 20.63 20.03 1.38
C GLY A 57 21.97 19.99 0.64
N ASN A 58 22.80 18.99 0.92
CA ASN A 58 24.12 18.85 0.29
C ASN A 58 24.02 18.55 -1.21
N LEU A 59 23.06 17.73 -1.62
CA LEU A 59 22.88 17.36 -3.03
C LEU A 59 22.39 18.53 -3.87
N VAL A 60 21.39 19.27 -3.38
CA VAL A 60 20.63 20.20 -4.23
C VAL A 60 20.37 21.59 -3.63
N GLY A 61 20.83 21.88 -2.41
CA GLY A 61 20.57 23.13 -1.70
C GLY A 61 20.97 24.38 -2.49
N LYS A 62 22.08 24.33 -3.23
CA LYS A 62 22.56 25.45 -4.06
C LYS A 62 21.62 25.83 -5.22
N TYR A 63 20.65 24.98 -5.54
CA TYR A 63 19.63 25.21 -6.58
C TYR A 63 18.27 25.61 -5.99
N TYR A 64 18.14 25.67 -4.67
CA TYR A 64 16.86 25.84 -4.00
C TYR A 64 16.32 27.28 -4.14
N LEU A 65 17.12 28.27 -3.77
CA LEU A 65 16.78 29.70 -3.87
C LEU A 65 18.03 30.51 -4.16
N LYS A 66 17.86 31.73 -4.68
CA LYS A 66 18.94 32.71 -4.81
C LYS A 66 19.13 33.39 -3.46
N GLU A 67 20.34 33.31 -2.94
CA GLU A 67 20.70 33.93 -1.66
C GLU A 67 20.72 35.46 -1.77
N GLU A 68 19.94 36.12 -0.93
CA GLU A 68 19.81 37.57 -0.85
C GLU A 68 19.27 37.94 0.53
N VAL A 69 20.12 38.50 1.39
CA VAL A 69 19.72 38.94 2.74
C VAL A 69 18.66 40.03 2.64
N GLY A 70 17.54 39.86 3.34
CA GLY A 70 16.35 40.72 3.24
C GLY A 70 15.60 40.56 1.92
N GLY A 71 15.92 39.52 1.15
CA GLY A 71 15.27 39.18 -0.10
C GLY A 71 13.80 38.81 0.10
N LYS A 72 13.07 38.75 -1.01
CA LYS A 72 11.64 38.41 -1.01
C LYS A 72 11.36 37.31 -1.99
N ILE A 73 10.30 36.54 -1.73
CA ILE A 73 9.92 35.41 -2.57
C ILE A 73 9.52 35.87 -3.99
N GLU A 74 8.90 37.05 -4.11
CA GLU A 74 8.51 37.64 -5.39
C GLU A 74 9.69 38.02 -6.29
N ASP A 75 10.88 38.25 -5.70
CA ASP A 75 12.08 38.67 -6.42
C ASP A 75 12.97 37.48 -6.82
N GLN A 76 12.58 36.25 -6.47
CA GLN A 76 13.36 35.04 -6.74
C GLN A 76 13.32 34.67 -8.24
N PRO A 77 14.49 34.46 -8.89
CA PRO A 77 14.55 34.10 -10.30
C PRO A 77 14.14 32.65 -10.57
N THR A 78 13.62 32.37 -11.77
CA THR A 78 13.17 31.04 -12.21
C THR A 78 14.27 29.99 -12.28
N ASP A 79 15.51 30.43 -12.24
CA ASP A 79 16.69 29.57 -12.32
C ASP A 79 16.95 28.91 -10.96
N TYR A 80 16.15 29.23 -9.94
CA TYR A 80 16.16 28.56 -8.64
C TYR A 80 14.79 27.99 -8.35
N PHE A 81 14.73 26.89 -7.61
CA PHE A 81 13.49 26.13 -7.42
C PHE A 81 12.37 26.95 -6.78
N VAL A 82 12.66 27.74 -5.75
CA VAL A 82 11.67 28.62 -5.08
C VAL A 82 11.12 29.65 -6.05
N GLY A 83 11.99 30.31 -6.84
CA GLY A 83 11.55 31.26 -7.86
C GLY A 83 10.77 30.59 -8.98
N TYR A 84 11.20 29.40 -9.44
CA TYR A 84 10.46 28.58 -10.38
C TYR A 84 9.06 28.24 -9.85
N CYS A 85 8.95 27.73 -8.62
CA CYS A 85 7.68 27.39 -8.02
C CYS A 85 6.78 28.62 -7.89
N TYR A 86 7.31 29.73 -7.35
CA TYR A 86 6.55 30.96 -7.16
C TYR A 86 6.02 31.51 -8.48
N GLN A 87 6.86 31.61 -9.50
CA GLN A 87 6.48 32.14 -10.82
C GLN A 87 5.56 31.20 -11.60
N ASN A 88 5.58 29.90 -11.30
CA ASN A 88 4.69 28.90 -11.91
C ASN A 88 3.47 28.57 -11.02
N ASN A 89 3.16 29.40 -10.02
CA ASN A 89 2.01 29.23 -9.12
C ASN A 89 1.97 27.88 -8.39
N LYS A 90 3.14 27.30 -8.13
CA LYS A 90 3.28 26.08 -7.35
C LYS A 90 3.60 26.44 -5.90
N TYR A 91 2.96 25.73 -4.97
CA TYR A 91 3.29 25.76 -3.55
C TYR A 91 3.24 27.15 -2.88
N ARG A 92 2.53 28.16 -3.41
CA ARG A 92 2.55 29.54 -2.87
C ARG A 92 2.32 29.62 -1.36
N GLU A 93 1.25 29.00 -0.88
CA GLU A 93 0.92 28.95 0.55
C GLU A 93 1.95 28.18 1.37
N LEU A 94 2.45 27.07 0.82
CA LEU A 94 3.49 26.27 1.45
C LEU A 94 4.79 27.07 1.56
N LEU A 95 5.22 27.78 0.53
CA LEU A 95 6.46 28.57 0.55
C LEU A 95 6.38 29.70 1.57
N ASN A 96 5.24 30.41 1.66
CA ASN A 96 5.03 31.42 2.71
C ASN A 96 5.11 30.81 4.11
N HIS A 97 4.49 29.64 4.31
CA HIS A 97 4.56 28.94 5.58
C HIS A 97 5.95 28.40 5.90
N LEU A 98 6.72 27.98 4.90
CA LEU A 98 8.10 27.54 5.06
C LEU A 98 9.02 28.69 5.48
N ILE A 99 8.81 29.90 4.94
CA ILE A 99 9.52 31.11 5.37
C ILE A 99 9.25 31.41 6.85
N GLU A 100 7.98 31.37 7.26
CA GLU A 100 7.60 31.60 8.66
C GLU A 100 8.08 30.48 9.59
N PHE A 101 8.01 29.23 9.12
CA PHE A 101 8.51 28.07 9.84
C PHE A 101 10.02 28.16 10.05
N PHE A 102 10.79 28.55 9.03
CA PHE A 102 12.24 28.67 9.08
C PHE A 102 12.68 29.66 10.14
N ALA A 103 12.13 30.88 10.12
CA ALA A 103 12.44 31.91 11.11
C ALA A 103 12.15 31.41 12.54
N LEU A 104 10.99 30.76 12.73
CA LEU A 104 10.63 30.18 14.02
C LEU A 104 11.58 29.06 14.44
N TRP A 105 11.91 28.14 13.54
CA TRP A 105 12.78 27.00 13.80
C TRP A 105 14.17 27.44 14.25
N ARG A 106 14.76 28.42 13.55
CA ARG A 106 16.09 28.99 13.84
C ARG A 106 16.18 29.68 15.19
N ILE A 107 15.12 30.40 15.59
CA ILE A 107 15.01 31.00 16.92
C ILE A 107 15.06 29.92 18.01
N ILE A 108 14.37 28.80 17.81
CA ILE A 108 14.30 27.73 18.81
C ILE A 108 15.61 26.92 18.85
N GLU A 109 16.31 26.76 17.73
CA GLU A 109 17.68 26.21 17.69
C GLU A 109 18.73 27.13 18.35
N GLY A 110 18.37 28.37 18.70
CA GLY A 110 19.29 29.31 19.35
C GLY A 110 20.40 29.79 18.41
N CYS A 111 20.14 29.84 17.10
CA CYS A 111 21.12 30.33 16.14
C CYS A 111 21.42 31.82 16.38
N MET A 112 22.68 32.14 16.67
CA MET A 112 23.13 33.50 17.01
C MET A 112 23.81 34.23 15.85
N GLU A 113 23.89 33.59 14.69
CA GLU A 113 24.55 34.13 13.51
C GLU A 113 23.75 35.32 12.93
N LYS A 114 24.45 36.26 12.30
CA LYS A 114 23.78 37.43 11.71
C LYS A 114 22.90 36.97 10.54
N HIS A 115 21.62 37.34 10.56
CA HIS A 115 20.59 36.93 9.58
C HIS A 115 20.23 35.42 9.64
N ALA A 116 20.45 34.75 10.77
CA ALA A 116 20.15 33.33 10.93
C ALA A 116 18.66 32.96 10.74
N ASP A 117 17.74 33.90 10.98
CA ASP A 117 16.30 33.74 10.84
C ASP A 117 15.76 34.18 9.46
N ASP A 118 16.63 34.64 8.57
CA ASP A 118 16.28 35.06 7.23
C ASP A 118 16.31 33.88 6.25
N PHE A 119 15.13 33.48 5.76
CA PHE A 119 14.96 32.38 4.82
C PHE A 119 15.73 32.57 3.50
N PHE A 120 16.02 33.81 3.09
CA PHE A 120 16.75 34.07 1.85
C PHE A 120 18.25 34.24 2.08
N ALA A 121 18.73 34.21 3.33
CA ALA A 121 20.16 34.36 3.63
C ALA A 121 21.00 33.11 3.29
N SER A 122 20.39 31.92 3.24
CA SER A 122 21.12 30.70 2.85
C SER A 122 20.21 29.68 2.17
N ALA A 123 20.55 29.31 0.94
CA ALA A 123 19.77 28.36 0.14
C ALA A 123 19.84 26.95 0.71
N TRP A 124 21.03 26.55 1.18
CA TRP A 124 21.24 25.28 1.83
C TRP A 124 20.44 25.18 3.14
N ALA A 125 20.53 26.19 4.01
CA ALA A 125 19.82 26.21 5.29
C ALA A 125 18.31 26.10 5.10
N SER A 126 17.77 26.87 4.17
CA SER A 126 16.33 26.92 3.89
C SER A 126 15.81 25.61 3.31
N LEU A 127 16.60 24.91 2.50
CA LEU A 127 16.21 23.57 2.03
C LEU A 127 16.30 22.51 3.13
N VAL A 128 17.36 22.53 3.93
CA VAL A 128 17.53 21.61 5.06
C VAL A 128 16.36 21.74 6.02
N ASP A 129 15.96 22.96 6.38
CA ASP A 129 14.85 23.16 7.31
C ASP A 129 13.49 22.91 6.66
N THR A 130 13.35 23.13 5.34
CA THR A 130 12.19 22.62 4.58
C THR A 130 12.11 21.09 4.67
N ALA A 131 13.25 20.41 4.66
CA ALA A 131 13.29 18.96 4.81
C ALA A 131 13.02 18.50 6.25
N LYS A 132 13.50 19.23 7.26
CA LYS A 132 13.09 19.02 8.66
C LYS A 132 11.59 19.23 8.84
N PHE A 133 11.02 20.25 8.19
CA PHE A 133 9.58 20.48 8.18
C PHE A 133 8.86 19.22 7.68
N PHE A 134 9.26 18.64 6.55
CA PHE A 134 8.62 17.43 6.04
C PHE A 134 8.89 16.16 6.87
N LYS A 135 10.04 16.08 7.53
CA LYS A 135 10.44 14.93 8.36
C LYS A 135 9.70 14.89 9.70
N TYR A 136 9.59 16.02 10.38
CA TYR A 136 9.06 16.07 11.74
C TYR A 136 7.56 16.36 11.74
N THR A 137 6.75 15.43 12.24
CA THR A 137 5.28 15.55 12.20
C THR A 137 4.63 15.44 13.58
N THR A 138 5.30 14.76 14.51
CA THR A 138 4.82 14.55 15.87
C THR A 138 5.80 15.10 16.92
N VAL A 139 5.31 15.19 18.16
CA VAL A 139 6.16 15.50 19.33
C VAL A 139 7.24 14.42 19.50
N GLU A 140 6.86 13.15 19.30
CA GLU A 140 7.77 12.01 19.43
C GLU A 140 8.88 12.05 18.37
N ASP A 141 8.58 12.46 17.13
CA ASP A 141 9.61 12.63 16.08
C ASP A 141 10.64 13.70 16.46
N LEU A 142 10.18 14.78 17.10
CA LEU A 142 11.03 15.89 17.55
C LEU A 142 11.83 15.57 18.81
N GLU A 143 11.26 14.82 19.75
CA GLU A 143 11.93 14.39 20.98
C GLU A 143 13.06 13.39 20.68
N ASN A 144 12.89 12.58 19.64
CA ASN A 144 13.89 11.59 19.20
C ASN A 144 14.90 12.14 18.18
N SER A 145 14.78 13.41 17.76
CA SER A 145 15.69 14.05 16.82
C SER A 145 16.98 14.55 17.52
N PRO A 146 18.16 14.40 16.89
CA PRO A 146 19.40 14.95 17.43
C PRO A 146 19.44 16.48 17.39
N GLU A 147 18.55 17.10 16.62
CA GLU A 147 18.33 18.54 16.52
C GLU A 147 17.23 19.03 17.48
N SER A 148 16.76 18.18 18.42
CA SER A 148 15.65 18.49 19.34
C SER A 148 15.86 19.86 19.96
N PRO A 149 15.08 20.88 19.54
CA PRO A 149 15.21 22.19 20.11
C PRO A 149 14.81 22.07 21.58
N THR A 150 15.53 22.72 22.49
CA THR A 150 15.37 22.54 23.95
C THR A 150 14.00 22.98 24.52
N VAL A 151 12.98 23.23 23.69
CA VAL A 151 11.71 23.79 24.12
C VAL A 151 10.52 23.11 23.44
N ARG A 152 9.61 22.62 24.29
CA ARG A 152 8.25 22.18 23.98
C ARG A 152 7.39 23.37 23.54
N VAL A 153 7.61 23.89 22.32
CA VAL A 153 6.90 25.07 21.82
C VAL A 153 5.66 24.63 21.03
N GLU A 154 4.47 24.82 21.60
CA GLU A 154 3.19 24.55 20.94
C GLU A 154 3.08 25.20 19.54
N ARG A 155 3.70 26.37 19.34
CA ARG A 155 3.75 27.07 18.04
C ARG A 155 4.51 26.30 16.95
N ILE A 156 5.60 25.60 17.27
CA ILE A 156 6.35 24.83 16.25
C ILE A 156 5.58 23.56 15.86
N LEU A 157 5.01 22.87 16.85
CA LEU A 157 4.14 21.73 16.63
C LEU A 157 2.93 22.10 15.77
N THR A 158 2.29 23.23 16.09
CA THR A 158 1.19 23.78 15.30
C THR A 158 1.60 24.00 13.85
N ARG A 159 2.79 24.55 13.58
CA ARG A 159 3.27 24.76 12.20
C ARG A 159 3.61 23.46 11.48
N LEU A 160 4.22 22.50 12.16
CA LEU A 160 4.53 21.18 11.59
C LEU A 160 3.26 20.40 11.27
N GLN A 161 2.25 20.47 12.12
CA GLN A 161 0.97 19.80 11.93
C GLN A 161 0.11 20.48 10.84
N ASN A 162 0.22 21.80 10.71
CA ASN A 162 -0.52 22.59 9.73
C ASN A 162 0.29 22.84 8.47
N CYS A 163 0.69 21.77 7.77
CA CYS A 163 1.30 21.91 6.46
C CYS A 163 0.29 22.50 5.47
N PRO A 164 0.59 23.65 4.83
CA PRO A 164 -0.27 24.14 3.76
C PRO A 164 -0.18 23.16 2.60
N GLY A 165 -1.34 22.62 2.26
CA GLY A 165 -1.44 21.33 1.59
C GLY A 165 -1.49 20.21 2.67
N VAL A 166 -2.65 19.68 3.03
CA VAL A 166 -3.84 19.53 2.19
C VAL A 166 -4.99 20.39 2.67
N TYR A 167 -5.56 21.04 1.68
CA TYR A 167 -6.09 22.37 1.78
C TYR A 167 -7.50 22.37 2.41
N HIS A 168 -7.85 23.35 3.24
CA HIS A 168 -9.26 23.78 3.41
C HIS A 168 -9.67 24.61 2.21
N PRO A 169 -10.27 24.03 1.16
CA PRO A 169 -10.23 24.43 -0.28
C PRO A 169 -10.59 25.90 -0.47
N PRO A 170 -9.98 26.62 -1.44
CA PRO A 170 -9.99 28.09 -1.41
C PRO A 170 -11.43 28.53 -1.38
N LEU A 171 -11.83 29.16 -0.28
CA LEU A 171 -13.24 29.49 -0.08
C LEU A 171 -13.65 30.71 -0.89
N GLU A 172 -12.71 31.36 -1.57
CA GLU A 172 -12.90 32.55 -2.38
C GLU A 172 -12.05 32.50 -3.67
N VAL A 173 -12.58 33.06 -4.77
CA VAL A 173 -11.90 33.10 -6.08
C VAL A 173 -10.71 34.06 -6.06
N ASN A 174 -9.55 33.62 -6.59
CA ASN A 174 -8.40 34.48 -6.80
C ASN A 174 -8.68 35.49 -7.94
N PRO A 175 -8.59 36.82 -7.70
CA PRO A 175 -8.92 37.82 -8.71
C PRO A 175 -7.90 37.93 -9.85
N ASN A 176 -6.70 37.36 -9.68
CA ASN A 176 -5.57 37.58 -10.58
C ASN A 176 -5.28 36.37 -11.50
N GLU A 177 -5.62 35.15 -11.08
CA GLU A 177 -5.27 33.91 -11.79
C GLU A 177 -6.25 32.75 -11.56
N ASN A 178 -6.28 31.81 -12.51
CA ASN A 178 -7.05 30.59 -12.37
C ASN A 178 -6.47 29.71 -11.27
N LEU A 179 -7.34 29.09 -10.49
CA LEU A 179 -6.96 28.38 -9.27
C LEU A 179 -7.11 26.88 -9.45
N ARG A 180 -6.02 26.12 -9.27
CA ARG A 180 -6.04 24.67 -9.41
C ARG A 180 -6.80 24.03 -8.24
N LEU A 181 -7.70 23.09 -8.55
CA LEU A 181 -8.46 22.36 -7.53
C LEU A 181 -7.58 21.32 -6.81
N ALA A 182 -7.51 21.41 -5.49
CA ALA A 182 -6.82 20.43 -4.64
C ALA A 182 -7.55 19.07 -4.68
N LYS A 183 -6.81 17.97 -4.49
CA LYS A 183 -7.40 16.62 -4.46
C LYS A 183 -7.74 16.22 -3.03
N PRO A 184 -8.98 15.81 -2.73
CA PRO A 184 -9.34 15.20 -1.45
C PRO A 184 -8.95 13.71 -1.43
N ARG A 185 -9.08 13.07 -0.27
CA ARG A 185 -8.97 11.63 -0.04
C ARG A 185 -10.24 11.06 0.59
N ARG A 186 -10.58 9.83 0.26
CA ARG A 186 -11.62 9.04 0.96
C ARG A 186 -11.07 7.64 1.20
N LYS A 187 -11.01 7.19 2.45
CA LYS A 187 -10.36 5.90 2.81
C LYS A 187 -11.04 4.74 2.08
N GLY A 188 -10.28 3.98 1.28
CA GLY A 188 -10.81 2.87 0.46
C GLY A 188 -11.37 3.28 -0.90
N TYR A 189 -11.14 4.52 -1.33
CA TYR A 189 -11.63 5.07 -2.59
C TYR A 189 -10.51 5.79 -3.36
N GLU A 190 -10.67 5.86 -4.66
CA GLU A 190 -9.84 6.56 -5.61
C GLU A 190 -10.54 7.86 -6.04
N PHE A 191 -9.82 8.98 -6.02
CA PHE A 191 -10.35 10.27 -6.46
C PHE A 191 -10.39 10.34 -7.99
N VAL A 192 -11.59 10.42 -8.55
CA VAL A 192 -11.81 10.45 -10.01
C VAL A 192 -11.66 11.87 -10.55
N GLY A 193 -12.14 12.87 -9.82
CA GLY A 193 -12.07 14.27 -10.21
C GLY A 193 -13.15 15.14 -9.59
N TRP A 194 -13.05 16.45 -9.83
CA TRP A 194 -14.09 17.41 -9.48
C TRP A 194 -15.05 17.61 -10.64
N TYR A 195 -16.33 17.80 -10.34
CA TYR A 195 -17.35 18.15 -11.33
C TYR A 195 -18.08 19.40 -10.85
N ASP A 196 -18.57 20.21 -11.79
CA ASP A 196 -19.34 21.43 -11.51
C ASP A 196 -20.84 21.16 -11.35
N ASN A 197 -21.25 19.89 -11.40
CA ASN A 197 -22.62 19.43 -11.26
C ASN A 197 -22.67 18.13 -10.42
N PRO A 198 -23.72 17.95 -9.61
CA PRO A 198 -23.87 16.77 -8.76
C PRO A 198 -24.12 15.48 -9.57
N GLU A 199 -24.54 15.57 -10.83
CA GLU A 199 -24.74 14.41 -11.72
C GLU A 199 -23.43 13.89 -12.35
N PHE A 200 -22.30 14.55 -12.09
CA PHE A 200 -20.97 14.21 -12.62
C PHE A 200 -20.91 14.08 -14.15
N LYS A 201 -21.66 14.92 -14.88
CA LYS A 201 -21.65 14.99 -16.34
C LYS A 201 -20.52 15.88 -16.84
N GLY A 202 -19.99 15.56 -18.02
CA GLY A 202 -18.89 16.30 -18.65
C GLY A 202 -17.51 15.84 -18.19
N GLU A 203 -16.51 16.68 -18.44
CA GLU A 203 -15.11 16.41 -18.09
C GLU A 203 -14.79 16.91 -16.67
N PRO A 204 -13.88 16.24 -15.95
CA PRO A 204 -13.49 16.66 -14.61
C PRO A 204 -12.81 18.04 -14.64
N VAL A 205 -13.29 18.94 -13.78
CA VAL A 205 -12.75 20.27 -13.57
C VAL A 205 -11.40 20.18 -12.87
N ARG A 206 -10.39 20.85 -13.44
CA ARG A 206 -9.03 20.92 -12.88
C ARG A 206 -8.69 22.29 -12.32
N TYR A 207 -9.33 23.33 -12.83
CA TYR A 207 -9.08 24.73 -12.50
C TYR A 207 -10.39 25.49 -12.35
N ILE A 208 -10.43 26.38 -11.37
CA ILE A 208 -11.44 27.41 -11.16
C ILE A 208 -11.01 28.64 -11.97
N SER A 209 -11.88 29.19 -12.79
CA SER A 209 -11.59 30.42 -13.54
C SER A 209 -11.60 31.65 -12.63
N LYS A 210 -10.64 32.56 -12.81
CA LYS A 210 -10.64 33.87 -12.14
C LYS A 210 -11.81 34.77 -12.57
N ASP A 211 -12.36 34.53 -13.76
CA ASP A 211 -13.41 35.33 -14.37
C ASP A 211 -14.83 34.84 -14.01
N LEU A 212 -14.95 34.05 -12.94
CA LEU A 212 -16.23 33.60 -12.40
C LEU A 212 -17.15 34.77 -12.11
N LYS A 213 -18.45 34.60 -12.43
CA LYS A 213 -19.48 35.61 -12.19
C LYS A 213 -20.42 35.25 -11.05
N THR A 214 -20.36 34.00 -10.60
CA THR A 214 -21.24 33.39 -9.59
C THR A 214 -20.45 32.43 -8.73
N GLU A 215 -20.93 32.15 -7.52
CA GLU A 215 -20.34 31.18 -6.60
C GLU A 215 -20.46 29.76 -7.17
N PRO A 216 -19.36 29.07 -7.49
CA PRO A 216 -19.42 27.69 -7.97
C PRO A 216 -19.53 26.70 -6.81
N THR A 217 -20.07 25.52 -7.10
CA THR A 217 -19.98 24.35 -6.23
C THR A 217 -19.30 23.21 -6.98
N TYR A 218 -18.28 22.60 -6.38
CA TYR A 218 -17.57 21.48 -6.96
C TYR A 218 -17.83 20.19 -6.17
N TYR A 219 -18.11 19.11 -6.89
CA TYR A 219 -18.49 17.81 -6.34
C TYR A 219 -17.38 16.79 -6.58
N ALA A 220 -16.86 16.19 -5.52
CA ALA A 220 -15.82 15.18 -5.60
C ALA A 220 -16.43 13.84 -6.08
N ARG A 221 -15.91 13.30 -7.18
CA ARG A 221 -16.31 11.98 -7.68
C ARG A 221 -15.31 10.92 -7.23
N TRP A 222 -15.83 9.79 -6.78
CA TRP A 222 -15.04 8.70 -6.21
C TRP A 222 -15.27 7.39 -6.97
N ALA A 223 -14.20 6.60 -7.09
CA ALA A 223 -14.26 5.21 -7.48
C ALA A 223 -13.85 4.34 -6.31
N THR A 224 -14.32 3.10 -6.27
CA THR A 224 -13.85 2.09 -5.32
C THR A 224 -13.85 0.73 -6.00
N HIS A 225 -13.64 -0.33 -5.23
CA HIS A 225 -13.74 -1.68 -5.70
C HIS A 225 -14.45 -2.57 -4.70
N THR A 226 -15.08 -3.63 -5.19
CA THR A 226 -15.56 -4.75 -4.37
C THR A 226 -14.80 -6.01 -4.80
N ILE A 227 -14.49 -6.85 -3.83
CA ILE A 227 -13.77 -8.10 -4.02
C ILE A 227 -14.82 -9.20 -4.13
N PHE A 228 -14.74 -10.00 -5.18
CA PHE A 228 -15.60 -11.16 -5.40
C PHE A 228 -14.74 -12.42 -5.26
N HIS A 229 -15.10 -13.25 -4.30
CA HIS A 229 -14.42 -14.47 -3.93
C HIS A 229 -15.24 -15.67 -4.39
N SER A 230 -14.75 -16.45 -5.35
CA SER A 230 -15.52 -17.57 -5.93
C SER A 230 -15.86 -18.68 -4.93
N ASN A 231 -15.24 -18.70 -3.74
CA ASN A 231 -15.67 -19.52 -2.60
C ASN A 231 -15.90 -21.01 -2.99
N ASP A 232 -15.09 -21.49 -3.92
CA ASP A 232 -15.09 -22.83 -4.49
C ASP A 232 -13.84 -23.62 -4.04
N GLY A 233 -13.09 -23.06 -3.09
CA GLY A 233 -12.05 -23.73 -2.33
C GLY A 233 -12.56 -24.69 -1.26
N TYR A 234 -11.65 -25.17 -0.41
CA TYR A 234 -11.99 -26.07 0.68
C TYR A 234 -12.60 -25.28 1.85
N ALA A 235 -13.72 -25.77 2.40
CA ALA A 235 -14.42 -25.11 3.51
C ALA A 235 -13.64 -25.15 4.83
N THR A 236 -12.81 -26.18 5.00
CA THR A 236 -11.90 -26.32 6.14
C THR A 236 -10.57 -26.90 5.67
N PHE A 237 -9.52 -26.71 6.48
CA PHE A 237 -8.26 -27.40 6.25
C PHE A 237 -8.42 -28.92 6.30
N ASP A 238 -9.39 -29.41 7.08
CA ASP A 238 -9.68 -30.84 7.14
C ASP A 238 -10.23 -31.40 5.84
N ASP A 239 -11.03 -30.62 5.11
CA ASP A 239 -11.51 -30.99 3.78
C ASP A 239 -10.37 -30.99 2.76
N LEU A 240 -9.51 -29.97 2.82
CA LEU A 240 -8.30 -29.87 1.99
C LEU A 240 -7.39 -31.07 2.20
N TYR A 241 -7.08 -31.37 3.46
CA TYR A 241 -6.21 -32.47 3.81
C TYR A 241 -6.85 -33.82 3.45
N GLY A 242 -8.16 -33.96 3.65
CA GLY A 242 -8.91 -35.15 3.25
C GLY A 242 -8.85 -35.41 1.76
N ASP A 243 -9.01 -34.37 0.94
CA ASP A 243 -8.94 -34.51 -0.53
C ASP A 243 -7.51 -34.80 -1.03
N PHE A 244 -6.50 -34.21 -0.39
CA PHE A 244 -5.09 -34.55 -0.66
C PHE A 244 -4.82 -36.03 -0.38
N LEU A 245 -5.27 -36.54 0.77
CA LEU A 245 -5.08 -37.94 1.14
C LEU A 245 -5.86 -38.90 0.24
N LYS A 246 -7.02 -38.49 -0.28
CA LYS A 246 -7.79 -39.29 -1.23
C LYS A 246 -7.02 -39.52 -2.53
N ASP A 247 -6.46 -38.47 -3.11
CA ASP A 247 -5.63 -38.57 -4.32
C ASP A 247 -4.35 -39.37 -4.06
N LEU A 248 -3.71 -39.15 -2.91
CA LEU A 248 -2.56 -39.94 -2.52
C LEU A 248 -2.93 -41.43 -2.38
N SER A 249 -4.06 -41.75 -1.75
CA SER A 249 -4.56 -43.12 -1.61
C SER A 249 -4.78 -43.79 -2.95
N GLN A 250 -5.38 -43.06 -3.90
CA GLN A 250 -5.57 -43.55 -5.27
C GLN A 250 -4.24 -43.78 -5.97
N PHE A 251 -3.27 -42.88 -5.80
CA PHE A 251 -1.94 -43.02 -6.37
C PHE A 251 -1.20 -44.26 -5.82
N VAL A 252 -1.21 -44.47 -4.50
CA VAL A 252 -0.46 -45.56 -3.88
C VAL A 252 -1.17 -46.91 -3.92
N GLY A 253 -2.48 -46.91 -4.18
CA GLY A 253 -3.31 -48.12 -4.21
C GLY A 253 -3.65 -48.69 -2.82
N GLU A 254 -3.50 -47.89 -1.76
CA GLU A 254 -3.87 -48.23 -0.38
C GLU A 254 -4.51 -47.01 0.30
N VAL A 255 -5.38 -47.24 1.29
CA VAL A 255 -6.06 -46.15 2.02
C VAL A 255 -5.05 -45.45 2.94
N VAL A 256 -4.85 -44.16 2.73
CA VAL A 256 -4.02 -43.29 3.58
C VAL A 256 -4.96 -42.44 4.45
N THR A 257 -4.82 -42.53 5.77
CA THR A 257 -5.71 -41.85 6.72
C THR A 257 -5.05 -40.62 7.34
N LYS A 258 -5.78 -39.94 8.24
CA LYS A 258 -5.26 -38.85 9.08
C LYS A 258 -4.61 -39.37 10.37
N ASP A 259 -4.46 -40.69 10.53
CA ASP A 259 -3.95 -41.29 11.75
C ASP A 259 -2.48 -40.93 11.99
N ILE A 260 -2.14 -40.83 13.27
CA ILE A 260 -0.82 -40.44 13.75
C ILE A 260 -0.37 -41.47 14.78
N ASP A 261 0.66 -42.23 14.43
CA ASP A 261 1.33 -43.13 15.39
C ASP A 261 2.42 -42.38 16.14
N ARG A 262 2.75 -42.77 17.36
CA ARG A 262 3.93 -42.25 18.07
C ARG A 262 5.08 -43.24 17.99
N ASP A 263 6.08 -42.92 17.19
CA ASP A 263 7.37 -43.61 17.22
C ASP A 263 8.23 -43.10 18.37
N LYS A 264 8.97 -44.00 19.02
CA LYS A 264 9.78 -43.68 20.20
C LYS A 264 11.02 -42.84 19.86
N GLU A 265 11.53 -42.93 18.63
CA GLU A 265 12.74 -42.23 18.18
C GLU A 265 12.42 -40.98 17.35
N HIS A 266 11.34 -41.02 16.56
CA HIS A 266 11.01 -40.00 15.58
C HIS A 266 9.77 -39.15 15.95
N GLY A 267 9.13 -39.45 17.09
CA GLY A 267 7.91 -38.77 17.52
C GLY A 267 6.68 -39.18 16.70
N PRO A 268 5.64 -38.34 16.64
CA PRO A 268 4.43 -38.73 15.92
C PRO A 268 4.59 -38.77 14.38
N ILE A 269 4.18 -39.86 13.73
CA ILE A 269 4.33 -40.10 12.29
C ILE A 269 2.93 -40.30 11.70
N SER A 270 2.53 -39.42 10.79
CA SER A 270 1.27 -39.57 10.06
C SER A 270 1.33 -40.74 9.08
N ASP A 271 0.19 -41.32 8.76
CA ASP A 271 0.09 -42.31 7.67
C ASP A 271 0.62 -41.76 6.34
N PHE A 272 0.38 -40.47 6.05
CA PHE A 272 1.00 -39.75 4.94
C PHE A 272 2.53 -39.93 4.94
N CYS A 273 3.20 -39.65 6.06
CA CYS A 273 4.66 -39.80 6.16
C CYS A 273 5.11 -41.23 5.92
N LYS A 274 4.43 -42.22 6.50
CA LYS A 274 4.79 -43.65 6.34
C LYS A 274 4.70 -44.09 4.90
N VAL A 275 3.61 -43.73 4.22
CA VAL A 275 3.33 -44.12 2.84
C VAL A 275 4.29 -43.42 1.89
N THR A 276 4.52 -42.12 2.08
CA THR A 276 5.41 -41.34 1.21
C THR A 276 6.90 -41.63 1.40
N TYR A 277 7.28 -42.26 2.51
CA TYR A 277 8.63 -42.79 2.71
C TYR A 277 8.88 -44.10 1.95
N ARG A 278 7.82 -44.89 1.68
CA ARG A 278 7.92 -46.15 0.94
C ARG A 278 8.10 -45.88 -0.55
N HIS A 279 8.67 -46.85 -1.26
CA HIS A 279 8.90 -46.78 -2.71
C HIS A 279 7.66 -46.47 -3.56
N LYS A 280 6.44 -46.78 -3.09
CA LYS A 280 5.20 -46.56 -3.83
C LYS A 280 4.55 -45.20 -3.61
N GLY A 281 4.99 -44.43 -2.61
CA GLY A 281 4.35 -43.16 -2.22
C GLY A 281 5.26 -41.95 -2.40
N LYS A 282 6.41 -42.10 -3.08
CA LYS A 282 7.37 -41.01 -3.22
C LYS A 282 6.70 -39.76 -3.79
N LEU A 283 6.97 -38.62 -3.18
CA LEU A 283 6.38 -37.35 -3.61
C LEU A 283 6.85 -36.98 -5.02
N GLU A 284 8.10 -37.33 -5.36
CA GLU A 284 8.64 -37.17 -6.71
C GLU A 284 7.77 -37.85 -7.78
N GLU A 285 7.33 -39.07 -7.50
CA GLU A 285 6.47 -39.85 -8.39
C GLU A 285 5.04 -39.33 -8.39
N PHE A 286 4.48 -39.00 -7.22
CA PHE A 286 3.15 -38.40 -7.09
C PHE A 286 3.03 -37.10 -7.90
N PHE A 287 3.99 -36.18 -7.75
CA PHE A 287 4.03 -34.90 -8.48
C PHE A 287 4.53 -35.02 -9.93
N SER A 288 5.01 -36.19 -10.36
CA SER A 288 5.30 -36.46 -11.77
C SER A 288 4.03 -36.74 -12.58
N VAL A 289 2.95 -37.17 -11.92
CA VAL A 289 1.64 -37.36 -12.54
C VAL A 289 1.01 -35.99 -12.80
N THR A 290 0.73 -35.68 -14.07
CA THR A 290 0.24 -34.35 -14.51
C THR A 290 -1.03 -33.90 -13.78
N GLU A 291 -1.95 -34.81 -13.48
CA GLU A 291 -3.19 -34.52 -12.76
C GLU A 291 -2.93 -34.02 -11.34
N TYR A 292 -2.16 -34.78 -10.56
CA TYR A 292 -1.82 -34.43 -9.18
C TYR A 292 -0.90 -33.21 -9.11
N HIS A 293 0.01 -33.05 -10.07
CA HIS A 293 0.82 -31.85 -10.19
C HIS A 293 -0.07 -30.60 -10.33
N LYS A 294 -0.98 -30.59 -11.31
CA LYS A 294 -1.88 -29.45 -11.54
C LYS A 294 -2.73 -29.13 -10.30
N LYS A 295 -3.18 -30.15 -9.56
CA LYS A 295 -4.08 -29.98 -8.42
C LYS A 295 -3.37 -29.54 -7.14
N TRP A 296 -2.14 -30.02 -6.89
CA TRP A 296 -1.49 -29.88 -5.58
C TRP A 296 -0.20 -29.04 -5.59
N TRP A 297 0.34 -28.66 -6.76
CA TRP A 297 1.60 -27.92 -6.81
C TRP A 297 1.58 -26.60 -6.03
N TRP A 298 0.42 -25.93 -5.99
CA TRP A 298 0.25 -24.70 -5.22
C TRP A 298 0.60 -24.88 -3.72
N LEU A 299 0.41 -26.09 -3.16
CA LEU A 299 0.75 -26.40 -1.77
C LEU A 299 2.27 -26.40 -1.56
N ILE A 300 3.02 -26.88 -2.55
CA ILE A 300 4.49 -26.83 -2.56
C ILE A 300 4.97 -25.38 -2.64
N GLU A 301 4.38 -24.57 -3.52
CA GLU A 301 4.71 -23.15 -3.65
C GLU A 301 4.34 -22.36 -2.38
N TYR A 302 3.24 -22.70 -1.73
CA TYR A 302 2.87 -22.11 -0.43
C TYR A 302 3.95 -22.39 0.62
N ILE A 303 4.33 -23.67 0.81
CA ILE A 303 5.37 -24.05 1.77
C ILE A 303 6.70 -23.35 1.45
N ARG A 304 7.09 -23.32 0.17
CA ARG A 304 8.27 -22.61 -0.31
C ARG A 304 8.22 -21.11 0.03
N SER A 305 7.05 -20.47 -0.12
CA SER A 305 6.87 -19.05 0.17
C SER A 305 7.03 -18.71 1.65
N VAL A 306 6.63 -19.61 2.55
CA VAL A 306 6.81 -19.48 4.00
C VAL A 306 8.30 -19.56 4.38
N GLN A 307 9.11 -20.25 3.56
CA GLN A 307 10.55 -20.45 3.78
C GLN A 307 11.44 -19.45 3.04
N LYS A 308 10.87 -18.39 2.44
CA LYS A 308 11.61 -17.41 1.63
C LYS A 308 12.79 -16.72 2.33
N GLY A 309 12.85 -16.74 3.66
CA GLY A 309 13.95 -16.18 4.45
C GLY A 309 15.19 -17.10 4.57
N ASP A 310 15.15 -18.32 4.03
CA ASP A 310 16.24 -19.30 4.13
C ASP A 310 16.64 -19.82 2.72
N PRO A 311 17.61 -19.15 2.06
CA PRO A 311 18.01 -19.49 0.69
C PRO A 311 18.52 -20.93 0.51
N GLU A 312 19.10 -21.54 1.55
CA GLU A 312 19.57 -22.92 1.48
C GLU A 312 18.40 -23.91 1.45
N LYS A 313 17.33 -23.63 2.22
CA LYS A 313 16.12 -24.45 2.17
C LYS A 313 15.35 -24.31 0.87
N LEU A 314 15.39 -23.14 0.23
CA LEU A 314 14.72 -22.95 -1.06
C LEU A 314 15.23 -23.90 -2.14
N LYS A 315 16.50 -24.34 -2.06
CA LYS A 315 17.08 -25.35 -2.97
C LYS A 315 16.37 -26.70 -2.86
N PHE A 316 15.81 -27.05 -1.71
CA PHE A 316 15.10 -28.32 -1.49
C PHE A 316 13.80 -28.40 -2.29
N PHE A 317 13.19 -27.26 -2.59
CA PHE A 317 11.94 -27.14 -3.37
C PHE A 317 12.16 -27.10 -4.88
N GLU A 318 13.41 -27.00 -5.35
CA GLU A 318 13.69 -27.10 -6.78
C GLU A 318 13.22 -28.46 -7.31
N TYR A 319 12.40 -28.45 -8.36
CA TYR A 319 11.91 -29.67 -8.99
C TYR A 319 12.38 -29.72 -10.44
N LYS A 320 13.33 -30.62 -10.72
CA LYS A 320 13.98 -30.79 -12.03
C LYS A 320 14.04 -32.26 -12.37
N ASP A 321 13.70 -32.60 -13.61
CA ASP A 321 13.72 -33.98 -14.13
C ASP A 321 12.96 -34.98 -13.24
N GLY A 322 11.83 -34.54 -12.67
CA GLY A 322 10.98 -35.36 -11.80
C GLY A 322 11.47 -35.50 -10.36
N LYS A 323 12.49 -34.75 -9.93
CA LYS A 323 13.10 -34.88 -8.61
C LYS A 323 13.12 -33.57 -7.84
N PHE A 324 12.93 -33.66 -6.53
CA PHE A 324 13.12 -32.53 -5.62
C PHE A 324 14.58 -32.37 -5.24
N GLY A 325 15.00 -31.15 -4.92
CA GLY A 325 16.31 -30.92 -4.30
C GLY A 325 16.49 -31.66 -2.97
N SER A 326 15.39 -31.91 -2.24
CA SER A 326 15.34 -32.86 -1.12
C SER A 326 13.92 -33.34 -0.86
N GLU A 327 13.53 -34.50 -1.43
CA GLU A 327 12.22 -35.12 -1.16
C GLU A 327 11.94 -35.34 0.35
N PRO A 328 12.91 -35.80 1.17
CA PRO A 328 12.69 -35.93 2.61
C PRO A 328 12.28 -34.62 3.28
N HIS A 329 12.83 -33.48 2.83
CA HIS A 329 12.47 -32.16 3.35
C HIS A 329 11.03 -31.80 2.99
N ILE A 330 10.64 -31.98 1.73
CA ILE A 330 9.26 -31.70 1.26
C ILE A 330 8.23 -32.52 2.04
N ARG A 331 8.51 -33.81 2.25
CA ARG A 331 7.68 -34.71 3.05
C ARG A 331 7.52 -34.19 4.48
N TRP A 332 8.61 -33.76 5.09
CA TRP A 332 8.58 -33.24 6.46
C TRP A 332 7.79 -31.95 6.59
N GLU A 333 7.89 -31.04 5.63
CA GLU A 333 7.16 -29.77 5.67
C GLU A 333 5.65 -29.97 5.46
N LEU A 334 5.26 -30.84 4.52
CA LEU A 334 3.87 -31.25 4.35
C LEU A 334 3.32 -31.92 5.61
N ASN A 335 4.06 -32.85 6.20
CA ASN A 335 3.65 -33.49 7.43
C ASN A 335 3.50 -32.48 8.57
N SER A 336 4.44 -31.54 8.70
CA SER A 336 4.40 -30.48 9.72
C SER A 336 3.16 -29.59 9.56
N LEU A 337 2.83 -29.21 8.32
CA LEU A 337 1.61 -28.48 8.01
C LEU A 337 0.35 -29.27 8.38
N PHE A 338 0.25 -30.55 7.97
CA PHE A 338 -0.92 -31.38 8.25
C PHE A 338 -1.15 -31.62 9.74
N THR A 339 -0.08 -31.79 10.51
CA THR A 339 -0.18 -32.28 11.90
C THR A 339 0.10 -31.23 12.99
N SER A 340 0.62 -30.04 12.61
CA SER A 340 0.77 -28.81 13.42
C SER A 340 1.29 -28.93 14.86
N ARG A 341 2.16 -29.89 15.17
CA ARG A 341 2.75 -30.03 16.52
C ARG A 341 4.26 -30.37 16.54
N PHE A 342 4.95 -30.28 15.41
CA PHE A 342 6.31 -30.83 15.26
C PHE A 342 7.36 -29.72 15.10
N HIS A 343 7.72 -29.10 16.22
CA HIS A 343 8.61 -27.94 16.23
C HIS A 343 10.02 -28.19 16.79
N LEU A 344 10.38 -29.43 17.19
CA LEU A 344 11.47 -29.58 18.16
C LEU A 344 12.53 -30.64 17.82
N VAL A 345 12.49 -31.28 16.65
CA VAL A 345 13.56 -32.21 16.28
C VAL A 345 14.02 -31.93 14.86
N TRP A 346 15.32 -32.14 14.64
CA TRP A 346 16.02 -31.88 13.40
C TRP A 346 15.34 -32.56 12.18
N PRO A 347 15.28 -31.89 11.01
CA PRO A 347 15.69 -30.51 10.78
C PRO A 347 14.68 -29.49 11.33
N LYS A 348 15.16 -28.30 11.75
CA LYS A 348 14.30 -27.20 12.19
C LYS A 348 13.49 -26.67 10.99
N THR A 349 12.20 -27.00 10.93
CA THR A 349 11.25 -26.60 9.87
C THR A 349 10.57 -25.26 10.16
N ALA A 350 9.68 -24.80 9.27
CA ALA A 350 8.86 -23.60 9.48
C ALA A 350 7.73 -23.83 10.50
N ASP A 351 7.27 -22.75 11.15
CA ASP A 351 6.20 -22.82 12.14
C ASP A 351 4.81 -22.70 11.48
N TYR A 352 4.09 -23.83 11.41
CA TYR A 352 2.70 -23.91 10.95
C TYR A 352 1.67 -23.99 12.10
N SER A 353 2.08 -23.75 13.36
CA SER A 353 1.19 -23.75 14.53
C SER A 353 0.54 -22.40 14.81
N GLY A 354 0.93 -21.35 14.09
CA GLY A 354 0.32 -20.04 14.20
C GLY A 354 -1.20 -20.10 14.04
N VAL A 355 -1.91 -19.47 14.99
CA VAL A 355 -3.38 -19.44 15.01
C VAL A 355 -3.92 -18.95 13.67
N GLY A 356 -4.81 -19.74 13.06
CA GLY A 356 -5.49 -19.39 11.81
C GLY A 356 -4.73 -19.72 10.53
N ILE A 357 -3.50 -20.25 10.57
CA ILE A 357 -2.72 -20.57 9.36
C ILE A 357 -3.44 -21.61 8.49
N LYS A 358 -4.01 -22.65 9.11
CA LYS A 358 -4.68 -23.75 8.42
C LYS A 358 -5.99 -23.31 7.78
N GLU A 359 -6.77 -22.54 8.52
CA GLU A 359 -8.04 -21.97 8.10
C GLU A 359 -7.82 -21.02 6.92
N LYS A 360 -6.84 -20.12 7.02
CA LYS A 360 -6.45 -19.22 5.92
C LYS A 360 -5.99 -19.98 4.68
N LEU A 361 -5.28 -21.11 4.86
CA LEU A 361 -4.83 -21.91 3.73
C LEU A 361 -6.01 -22.55 2.99
N ALA A 362 -6.96 -23.14 3.70
CA ALA A 362 -8.16 -23.71 3.11
C ALA A 362 -8.97 -22.68 2.31
N ASP A 363 -9.18 -21.50 2.90
CA ASP A 363 -9.88 -20.38 2.28
C ASP A 363 -9.18 -19.91 0.98
N SER A 364 -7.85 -20.07 0.89
CA SER A 364 -7.01 -19.54 -0.19
C SER A 364 -6.86 -20.43 -1.43
N THR A 365 -7.51 -21.59 -1.48
CA THR A 365 -7.21 -22.63 -2.48
C THR A 365 -8.28 -22.73 -3.55
N ASN A 366 -7.89 -22.66 -4.83
CA ASN A 366 -8.75 -22.58 -6.03
C ASN A 366 -9.77 -21.42 -6.10
N SER A 367 -9.92 -20.63 -5.05
CA SER A 367 -10.80 -19.47 -5.09
C SER A 367 -10.19 -18.36 -5.94
N GLN A 368 -10.92 -17.97 -6.99
CA GLN A 368 -10.68 -16.76 -7.75
C GLN A 368 -11.03 -15.54 -6.88
N ILE A 369 -10.11 -14.59 -6.84
CA ILE A 369 -10.32 -13.27 -6.23
C ILE A 369 -10.41 -12.26 -7.37
N ILE A 370 -11.64 -11.82 -7.66
CA ILE A 370 -11.92 -10.86 -8.73
C ILE A 370 -12.17 -9.49 -8.11
N LYS A 371 -11.31 -8.53 -8.45
CA LYS A 371 -11.44 -7.14 -7.97
C LYS A 371 -12.18 -6.30 -9.01
N VAL A 372 -13.43 -5.97 -8.73
CA VAL A 372 -14.25 -5.15 -9.64
C VAL A 372 -14.20 -3.69 -9.20
N ARG A 373 -13.58 -2.83 -10.02
CA ARG A 373 -13.57 -1.38 -9.82
C ARG A 373 -14.84 -0.74 -10.41
N TYR A 374 -15.44 0.21 -9.70
CA TYR A 374 -16.61 0.96 -10.16
C TYR A 374 -16.64 2.38 -9.61
N ILE A 375 -17.42 3.25 -10.26
CA ILE A 375 -17.74 4.60 -9.77
C ILE A 375 -18.84 4.49 -8.72
N VAL A 376 -18.70 5.20 -7.60
CA VAL A 376 -19.72 5.20 -6.54
C VAL A 376 -21.04 5.75 -7.09
N GLY A 377 -22.13 5.00 -6.89
CA GLY A 377 -23.47 5.33 -7.38
C GLY A 377 -23.77 4.84 -8.81
N GLU A 378 -22.81 4.24 -9.51
CA GLU A 378 -23.05 3.57 -10.79
C GLU A 378 -23.35 2.08 -10.61
N LYS A 379 -24.12 1.52 -11.56
CA LYS A 379 -24.44 0.09 -11.56
C LYS A 379 -23.16 -0.74 -11.72
N VAL A 380 -22.94 -1.66 -10.80
CA VAL A 380 -21.80 -2.59 -10.83
C VAL A 380 -22.20 -3.88 -11.56
N THR A 381 -21.40 -4.28 -12.55
CA THR A 381 -21.54 -5.60 -13.18
C THR A 381 -20.79 -6.64 -12.35
N PHE A 382 -21.51 -7.66 -11.88
CA PHE A 382 -20.92 -8.73 -11.10
C PHE A 382 -20.19 -9.72 -12.01
N PRO A 383 -19.08 -10.31 -11.55
CA PRO A 383 -18.34 -11.27 -12.36
C PRO A 383 -19.11 -12.58 -12.50
N GLU A 384 -18.95 -13.22 -13.64
CA GLU A 384 -19.41 -14.59 -13.87
C GLU A 384 -18.41 -15.57 -13.27
N VAL A 385 -18.92 -16.54 -12.51
CA VAL A 385 -18.12 -17.61 -11.90
C VAL A 385 -18.73 -18.96 -12.23
N THR A 386 -17.88 -19.97 -12.40
CA THR A 386 -18.32 -21.34 -12.70
C THR A 386 -17.60 -22.34 -11.81
N ARG A 387 -18.33 -23.28 -11.22
CA ARG A 387 -17.80 -24.40 -10.44
C ARG A 387 -18.33 -25.71 -11.03
N PRO A 388 -17.48 -26.57 -11.62
CA PRO A 388 -17.92 -27.83 -12.23
C PRO A 388 -18.74 -28.70 -11.27
N GLY A 389 -19.93 -29.13 -11.70
CA GLY A 389 -20.83 -29.96 -10.90
C GLY A 389 -21.64 -29.22 -9.84
N TYR A 390 -21.67 -27.88 -9.87
CA TYR A 390 -22.48 -27.03 -9.01
C TYR A 390 -23.19 -25.94 -9.83
N THR A 391 -24.32 -25.48 -9.32
CA THR A 391 -25.05 -24.30 -9.80
C THR A 391 -24.72 -23.09 -8.92
N PHE A 392 -24.42 -21.95 -9.55
CA PHE A 392 -24.19 -20.69 -8.85
C PHE A 392 -25.52 -20.17 -8.26
N ALA A 393 -25.53 -19.90 -6.95
CA ALA A 393 -26.72 -19.51 -6.19
C ALA A 393 -26.67 -18.06 -5.66
N GLY A 394 -25.69 -17.26 -6.10
CA GLY A 394 -25.59 -15.84 -5.77
C GLY A 394 -24.36 -15.45 -4.96
N TRP A 395 -24.24 -14.15 -4.69
CA TRP A 395 -23.16 -13.54 -3.92
C TRP A 395 -23.63 -13.16 -2.52
N TYR A 396 -22.78 -13.34 -1.51
CA TYR A 396 -23.12 -13.15 -0.11
C TYR A 396 -22.02 -12.38 0.63
N ASP A 397 -22.36 -11.62 1.66
CA ASP A 397 -21.40 -10.82 2.44
C ASP A 397 -20.60 -11.64 3.48
N ASN A 398 -20.80 -12.97 3.51
CA ASN A 398 -20.09 -13.89 4.37
C ASN A 398 -19.84 -15.23 3.65
N PRO A 399 -18.74 -15.94 4.01
CA PRO A 399 -18.38 -17.22 3.39
C PRO A 399 -19.45 -18.31 3.53
N GLN A 400 -20.23 -18.29 4.62
CA GLN A 400 -21.23 -19.31 4.92
C GLN A 400 -22.50 -19.16 4.07
N GLY A 401 -22.68 -18.03 3.37
CA GLY A 401 -23.86 -17.77 2.55
C GLY A 401 -25.18 -17.77 3.34
N LEU A 402 -25.13 -17.33 4.60
CA LEU A 402 -26.27 -17.33 5.54
C LEU A 402 -27.07 -16.02 5.54
N CYS A 403 -26.51 -14.96 4.96
CA CYS A 403 -27.20 -13.67 4.82
C CYS A 403 -28.10 -13.66 3.58
N LYS A 404 -28.81 -12.54 3.39
CA LYS A 404 -29.53 -12.28 2.14
C LYS A 404 -28.54 -12.21 0.97
N GLU A 405 -28.93 -12.77 -0.17
CA GLU A 405 -28.18 -12.64 -1.41
C GLU A 405 -28.01 -11.16 -1.78
N ILE A 406 -26.79 -10.81 -2.16
CA ILE A 406 -26.44 -9.51 -2.72
C ILE A 406 -26.59 -9.63 -4.24
N THR A 407 -27.56 -8.90 -4.79
CA THR A 407 -27.88 -8.89 -6.23
C THR A 407 -27.45 -7.60 -6.92
N GLU A 408 -27.14 -6.57 -6.14
CA GLU A 408 -26.68 -5.27 -6.60
C GLU A 408 -25.84 -4.58 -5.52
N ILE A 409 -25.00 -3.64 -5.96
CA ILE A 409 -24.28 -2.72 -5.08
C ILE A 409 -24.95 -1.35 -5.27
N THR A 410 -25.73 -0.93 -4.28
CA THR A 410 -26.56 0.30 -4.34
C THR A 410 -25.91 1.51 -3.71
N ASP A 411 -24.91 1.29 -2.86
CA ASP A 411 -24.26 2.33 -2.08
C ASP A 411 -22.83 1.96 -1.71
N ASP A 412 -22.25 2.77 -0.84
CA ASP A 412 -20.86 2.74 -0.43
C ASP A 412 -20.58 1.67 0.65
N THR A 413 -21.61 0.95 1.12
CA THR A 413 -21.53 -0.14 2.11
C THR A 413 -20.66 -1.30 1.62
N TYR A 414 -20.53 -1.48 0.31
CA TYR A 414 -19.76 -2.58 -0.30
C TYR A 414 -18.36 -2.17 -0.75
N ALA A 415 -17.96 -0.91 -0.50
CA ALA A 415 -16.63 -0.43 -0.83
C ALA A 415 -15.56 -1.24 -0.08
N SER A 416 -14.61 -1.79 -0.82
CA SER A 416 -13.54 -2.68 -0.34
C SER A 416 -14.01 -3.94 0.40
N LYS A 417 -15.31 -4.26 0.41
CA LYS A 417 -15.82 -5.50 0.98
C LYS A 417 -15.53 -6.70 0.09
N THR A 418 -15.55 -7.88 0.70
CA THR A 418 -15.51 -9.17 0.01
C THR A 418 -16.89 -9.79 -0.02
N LEU A 419 -17.33 -10.18 -1.21
CA LEU A 419 -18.52 -10.99 -1.44
C LEU A 419 -18.11 -12.41 -1.83
N TYR A 420 -18.82 -13.40 -1.32
CA TYR A 420 -18.53 -14.83 -1.48
C TYR A 420 -19.61 -15.49 -2.31
N ALA A 421 -19.21 -16.26 -3.31
CA ALA A 421 -20.16 -17.04 -4.10
C ALA A 421 -20.76 -18.17 -3.26
N LYS A 422 -22.03 -18.50 -3.51
CA LYS A 422 -22.70 -19.68 -2.97
C LYS A 422 -22.97 -20.68 -4.08
N TRP A 423 -22.81 -21.96 -3.76
CA TRP A 423 -22.93 -23.06 -4.70
C TRP A 423 -23.95 -24.08 -4.21
N VAL A 424 -24.78 -24.59 -5.12
CA VAL A 424 -25.73 -25.68 -4.87
C VAL A 424 -25.35 -26.86 -5.78
N LYS A 425 -25.25 -28.06 -5.23
CA LYS A 425 -24.87 -29.26 -5.98
C LYS A 425 -26.01 -29.79 -6.84
#